data_AF-A0A1V1I046-F1
#
_entry.id   AF-A0A1V1I046-F1
#
_cell.length_a   1.000
_cell.length_b   1.000
_cell.length_c   1.000
_cell.angle_alpha   90.00
_cell.angle_beta   90.00
_cell.angle_gamma   90.00
#
_symmetry.space_group_name_H-M   'P 1'
#
loop_
_entity.id
_entity.type
_entity.pdbx_description
1 polymer ?
#
loop_
_entity_poly.entity_id
_entity_poly.type
_entity_poly.pdbx_seq_one_letter_code
_entity_poly.pdbx_strand_id
1 'polypeptide(L)'
;MKILQRGLKKEEIAQAKRYMRWYRVIDNEMRLFVNLGLVTDKGEIANTIDYKNDKAYLCMADLEYSKKFYNKNKHYKVRLYAKTDASSLYNEYEVKGWYLSEKGLELDLA
;
A
#
# COMPACT_ATOMS: atom_id res chain seq x y z
N MET A 1 12.42 -9.62 -2.77
CA MET A 1 11.06 -9.26 -3.24
C MET A 1 10.34 -10.42 -3.94
N LYS A 2 9.22 -10.88 -3.38
CA LYS A 2 8.36 -11.97 -3.82
C LYS A 2 6.98 -11.40 -4.08
N ILE A 3 6.59 -11.48 -5.35
CA ILE A 3 5.24 -11.17 -5.79
C ILE A 3 4.42 -12.46 -5.66
N LEU A 4 3.38 -12.42 -4.84
CA LEU A 4 2.53 -13.58 -4.57
C LEU A 4 1.58 -13.83 -5.73
N GLN A 5 1.02 -12.76 -6.30
CA GLN A 5 0.04 -12.82 -7.39
C GLN A 5 0.17 -11.57 -8.29
N ARG A 6 -0.20 -11.71 -9.57
CA ARG A 6 -0.11 -10.65 -10.58
C ARG A 6 -1.43 -10.51 -11.33
N GLY A 7 -1.67 -9.33 -11.88
CA GLY A 7 -2.80 -9.12 -12.79
C GLY A 7 -4.16 -9.15 -12.10
N LEU A 8 -4.22 -8.73 -10.83
CA LEU A 8 -5.44 -8.78 -10.03
C LEU A 8 -6.32 -7.57 -10.30
N LYS A 9 -7.62 -7.80 -10.50
CA LYS A 9 -8.60 -6.72 -10.59
C LYS A 9 -8.95 -6.21 -9.21
N LYS A 10 -9.25 -4.92 -9.13
CA LYS A 10 -9.54 -4.25 -7.86
C LYS A 10 -10.76 -4.85 -7.16
N GLU A 11 -11.77 -5.25 -7.93
CA GLU A 11 -13.02 -5.82 -7.43
C GLU A 11 -12.80 -7.17 -6.75
N GLU A 12 -11.86 -7.97 -7.27
CA GLU A 12 -11.49 -9.29 -6.76
C GLU A 12 -10.79 -9.17 -5.41
N ILE A 13 -9.76 -8.32 -5.34
CA ILE A 13 -8.94 -8.15 -4.14
C ILE A 13 -9.60 -7.33 -3.04
N ALA A 14 -10.53 -6.44 -3.41
CA ALA A 14 -11.19 -5.58 -2.44
C ALA A 14 -12.59 -6.08 -2.06
N GLN A 15 -13.13 -7.11 -2.72
CA GLN A 15 -14.46 -7.66 -2.49
C GLN A 15 -15.56 -6.58 -2.45
N ALA A 16 -15.52 -5.63 -3.39
CA ALA A 16 -16.57 -4.63 -3.56
C ALA A 16 -16.57 -4.03 -4.97
N LYS A 17 -17.76 -3.58 -5.40
CA LYS A 17 -18.05 -3.09 -6.75
C LYS A 17 -17.99 -1.56 -6.92
N ARG A 18 -17.72 -0.77 -5.88
CA ARG A 18 -17.83 0.72 -5.87
C ARG A 18 -16.58 1.42 -5.33
N TYR A 19 -16.60 2.76 -5.34
CA TYR A 19 -15.55 3.64 -4.79
C TYR A 19 -15.10 3.15 -3.41
N MET A 20 -13.79 2.99 -3.27
CA MET A 20 -13.17 2.49 -2.05
C MET A 20 -11.94 3.32 -1.70
N ARG A 21 -11.75 3.47 -0.39
CA ARG A 21 -10.52 3.99 0.20
C ARG A 21 -9.33 3.15 -0.27
N TRP A 22 -8.14 3.71 -0.17
CA TRP A 22 -6.86 3.05 -0.50
C TRP A 22 -6.52 1.89 0.45
N TYR A 23 -7.37 1.58 1.45
CA TYR A 23 -7.24 0.42 2.30
C TYR A 23 -8.61 -0.17 2.66
N ARG A 24 -8.61 -1.45 3.05
CA ARG A 24 -9.78 -2.14 3.62
C ARG A 24 -9.33 -3.21 4.61
N VAL A 25 -10.11 -3.41 5.67
CA VAL A 25 -9.93 -4.54 6.60
C VAL A 25 -10.90 -5.64 6.22
N ILE A 26 -10.39 -6.86 6.03
CA ILE A 26 -11.15 -8.08 5.71
C ILE A 26 -10.50 -9.21 6.52
N ASP A 27 -11.30 -9.98 7.27
CA ASP A 27 -10.82 -11.13 8.05
C ASP A 27 -9.62 -10.83 8.96
N ASN A 28 -9.65 -9.66 9.63
CA ASN A 28 -8.56 -9.16 10.50
C ASN A 28 -7.21 -8.89 9.77
N GLU A 29 -7.23 -8.82 8.45
CA GLU A 29 -6.12 -8.38 7.61
C GLU A 29 -6.45 -7.03 6.95
N MET A 30 -5.49 -6.12 6.96
CA MET A 30 -5.58 -4.85 6.28
C MET A 30 -4.96 -4.94 4.89
N ARG A 31 -5.80 -4.85 3.87
CA ARG A 31 -5.40 -4.78 2.47
C ARG A 31 -5.15 -3.33 2.08
N LEU A 32 -3.96 -3.04 1.59
CA LEU A 32 -3.57 -1.73 1.08
C LEU A 32 -3.58 -1.76 -0.45
N PHE A 33 -4.16 -0.75 -1.08
CA PHE A 33 -4.31 -0.61 -2.52
C PHE A 33 -3.64 0.68 -2.97
N VAL A 34 -2.45 0.58 -3.56
CA VAL A 34 -1.62 1.76 -3.86
C VAL A 34 -1.28 1.87 -5.33
N ASN A 35 -1.12 3.11 -5.78
CA ASN A 35 -0.56 3.46 -7.08
C ASN A 35 0.84 4.03 -6.84
N LEU A 36 1.86 3.37 -7.38
CA LEU A 36 3.28 3.69 -7.20
C LEU A 36 3.71 4.95 -7.99
N GLY A 37 2.92 5.34 -9.00
CA GLY A 37 3.12 6.57 -9.75
C GLY A 37 2.23 7.72 -9.29
N LEU A 38 1.55 7.61 -8.15
CA LEU A 38 0.66 8.67 -7.68
C LEU A 38 1.49 9.89 -7.25
N VAL A 39 1.37 10.97 -8.00
CA VAL A 39 1.94 12.28 -7.67
C VAL A 39 0.85 13.13 -7.03
N THR A 40 1.13 13.75 -5.89
CA THR A 40 0.21 14.66 -5.21
C THR A 40 0.11 16.00 -5.95
N ASP A 41 -0.86 16.82 -5.57
CA ASP A 41 -1.01 18.19 -6.12
C ASP A 41 0.23 19.08 -5.88
N LYS A 42 1.11 18.69 -4.96
CA LYS A 42 2.39 19.35 -4.66
C LYS A 42 3.57 18.83 -5.51
N GLY A 43 3.34 17.87 -6.39
CA GLY A 43 4.39 17.26 -7.21
C GLY A 43 5.19 16.16 -6.50
N GLU A 44 4.75 15.69 -5.33
CA GLU A 44 5.45 14.69 -4.53
C GLU A 44 4.93 13.28 -4.82
N ILE A 45 5.82 12.28 -4.90
CA ILE A 45 5.41 10.89 -5.03
C ILE A 45 4.79 10.42 -3.70
N ALA A 46 3.54 9.96 -3.75
CA ALA A 46 2.83 9.52 -2.56
C ALA A 46 3.23 8.11 -2.11
N ASN A 47 3.54 7.22 -3.05
CA ASN A 47 3.87 5.82 -2.76
C ASN A 47 4.96 5.33 -3.70
N THR A 48 5.89 4.52 -3.23
CA THR A 48 6.93 3.92 -4.07
C THR A 48 7.39 2.57 -3.51
N ILE A 49 8.05 1.78 -4.36
CA ILE A 49 8.76 0.56 -3.97
C ILE A 49 10.24 0.77 -4.23
N ASP A 50 11.04 0.59 -3.18
CA ASP A 50 12.48 0.48 -3.24
C ASP A 50 12.84 -1.00 -3.45
N TYR A 51 12.98 -1.35 -4.72
CA TYR A 51 13.31 -2.69 -5.18
C TYR A 51 14.68 -3.18 -4.70
N LYS A 52 15.61 -2.27 -4.37
CA LYS A 52 16.96 -2.63 -3.94
C LYS A 52 16.98 -3.11 -2.49
N ASN A 53 16.14 -2.49 -1.66
CA ASN A 53 16.10 -2.76 -0.22
C ASN A 53 14.88 -3.59 0.20
N ASP A 54 14.10 -4.10 -0.76
CA ASP A 54 12.84 -4.83 -0.52
C ASP A 54 11.87 -4.05 0.39
N LYS A 55 11.69 -2.76 0.12
CA LYS A 55 10.82 -1.88 0.93
C LYS A 55 9.75 -1.19 0.11
N ALA A 56 8.58 -0.99 0.70
CA ALA A 56 7.59 -0.04 0.18
C ALA A 56 7.43 1.14 1.13
N TYR A 57 7.33 2.34 0.56
CA TYR A 57 7.07 3.57 1.29
C TYR A 57 5.74 4.15 0.79
N LEU A 58 4.78 4.31 1.68
CA LEU A 58 3.41 4.74 1.36
C LEU A 58 3.05 6.00 2.13
N CYS A 59 2.13 6.78 1.57
CA CYS A 59 1.63 8.04 2.14
C CYS A 59 2.76 9.04 2.49
N MET A 60 3.83 9.08 1.68
CA MET A 60 5.03 9.86 1.98
C MET A 60 4.79 11.38 2.01
N ALA A 61 3.77 11.85 1.28
CA ALA A 61 3.42 13.26 1.18
C ALA A 61 2.69 13.83 2.41
N ASP A 62 2.22 12.98 3.33
CA ASP A 62 1.54 13.42 4.55
C ASP A 62 1.89 12.52 5.75
N LEU A 63 2.90 12.96 6.51
CA LEU A 63 3.36 12.28 7.71
C LEU A 63 2.34 12.32 8.85
N GLU A 64 1.56 13.39 8.98
CA GLU A 64 0.57 13.50 10.03
C GLU A 64 -0.56 12.49 9.80
N TYR A 65 -1.00 12.38 8.55
CA TYR A 65 -1.93 11.34 8.11
C TYR A 65 -1.35 9.94 8.36
N SER A 66 -0.11 9.69 7.93
CA SER A 66 0.57 8.40 8.13
C SER A 66 0.62 8.01 9.61
N LYS A 67 0.94 8.95 10.50
CA LYS A 67 0.97 8.74 11.95
C LYS A 67 -0.40 8.39 12.52
N LYS A 68 -1.45 9.14 12.14
CA LYS A 68 -2.83 8.88 12.55
C LYS A 68 -3.30 7.50 12.05
N PHE A 69 -2.99 7.19 10.80
CA PHE A 69 -3.34 5.91 10.18
C PHE A 69 -2.66 4.73 10.85
N TYR A 70 -1.34 4.80 11.06
CA TYR A 70 -0.57 3.74 11.70
C TYR A 70 -1.06 3.48 13.12
N ASN A 71 -1.22 4.51 13.95
CA ASN A 71 -1.67 4.33 15.33
C ASN A 71 -3.04 3.66 15.44
N LYS A 72 -3.93 3.92 14.48
CA LYS A 72 -5.26 3.32 14.44
C LYS A 72 -5.26 1.86 13.97
N ASN A 73 -4.30 1.46 13.14
CA ASN A 73 -4.36 0.19 12.39
C ASN A 73 -3.18 -0.76 12.64
N LYS A 74 -2.15 -0.36 13.39
CA LYS A 74 -0.89 -1.11 13.63
C LYS A 74 -1.06 -2.55 14.13
N HIS A 75 -2.23 -2.90 14.66
CA HIS A 75 -2.55 -4.25 15.13
C HIS A 75 -2.96 -5.22 14.02
N TYR A 76 -3.26 -4.74 12.81
CA TYR A 76 -3.59 -5.60 11.67
C TYR A 76 -2.34 -6.11 10.96
N LYS A 77 -2.43 -7.36 10.49
CA LYS A 77 -1.51 -7.87 9.45
C LYS A 77 -1.81 -7.16 8.14
N VAL A 78 -0.79 -6.87 7.34
CA VAL A 78 -0.93 -6.09 6.11
C VAL A 78 -0.71 -6.95 4.87
N ARG A 79 -1.53 -6.72 3.85
CA ARG A 79 -1.31 -7.21 2.48
C ARG A 79 -1.20 -6.02 1.54
N LEU A 80 -0.13 -5.97 0.74
CA LEU A 80 0.13 -4.87 -0.17
C LEU A 80 -0.26 -5.26 -1.60
N TYR A 81 -1.21 -4.53 -2.16
CA TYR A 81 -1.56 -4.57 -3.58
C TYR A 81 -1.12 -3.27 -4.23
N ALA A 82 -0.14 -3.34 -5.13
CA ALA A 82 0.39 -2.17 -5.81
C ALA A 82 0.24 -2.29 -7.33
N LYS A 83 0.04 -1.14 -7.97
CA LYS A 83 0.03 -1.00 -9.44
C LYS A 83 0.89 0.18 -9.86
N THR A 84 1.41 0.14 -11.08
CA THR A 84 2.31 1.16 -11.64
C THR A 84 1.60 2.48 -11.95
N ASP A 85 0.33 2.40 -12.36
CA ASP A 85 -0.46 3.54 -12.83
C ASP A 85 -1.97 3.26 -12.66
N ALA A 86 -2.82 4.23 -13.04
CA ALA A 86 -4.27 4.12 -12.86
C ALA A 86 -4.92 3.01 -13.71
N SER A 87 -4.38 2.71 -14.89
CA SER A 87 -4.92 1.73 -15.84
C SER A 87 -4.43 0.30 -15.60
N SER A 88 -3.32 0.14 -14.86
CA SER A 88 -2.74 -1.15 -14.58
C SER A 88 -3.53 -1.99 -13.56
N LEU A 89 -3.33 -3.30 -13.66
CA LEU A 89 -3.80 -4.28 -12.67
C LEU A 89 -2.87 -4.31 -11.45
N TYR A 90 -3.37 -4.85 -10.35
CA TYR A 90 -2.62 -4.94 -9.10
C TYR A 90 -1.72 -6.19 -9.07
N ASN A 91 -0.54 -6.02 -8.50
CA ASN A 91 0.31 -7.12 -8.05
C ASN A 91 0.28 -7.18 -6.53
N GLU A 92 0.22 -8.38 -5.98
CA GLU A 92 0.31 -8.62 -4.55
C GLU A 92 1.75 -8.89 -4.13
N TYR A 93 2.21 -8.16 -3.12
CA TYR A 93 3.54 -8.30 -2.54
C TYR A 93 3.44 -8.94 -1.16
N GLU A 94 4.37 -9.85 -0.85
CA GLU A 94 4.49 -10.41 0.49
C GLU A 94 5.05 -9.36 1.45
N VAL A 95 4.32 -9.08 2.54
CA VAL A 95 4.70 -8.12 3.57
C VAL A 95 5.10 -8.86 4.83
N LYS A 96 6.36 -8.70 5.26
CA LYS A 96 6.89 -9.29 6.49
C LYS A 96 6.57 -8.45 7.73
N GLY A 97 6.55 -7.13 7.56
CA GLY A 97 6.34 -6.17 8.63
C GLY A 97 5.98 -4.80 8.06
N TRP A 98 5.38 -3.97 8.90
CA TRP A 98 5.12 -2.58 8.53
C TRP A 98 5.16 -1.68 9.77
N TYR A 99 5.64 -0.46 9.59
CA TYR A 99 5.85 0.50 10.65
C TYR A 99 5.72 1.94 10.14
N LEU A 100 5.71 2.88 11.08
CA LEU A 100 5.81 4.30 10.79
C LEU A 100 7.28 4.71 10.81
N SER A 101 7.75 5.37 9.75
CA SER A 101 9.09 5.96 9.66
C SER A 101 9.02 7.45 9.31
N GLU A 102 10.17 8.10 9.24
CA GLU A 102 10.28 9.51 8.83
C GLU A 102 9.84 9.75 7.38
N LYS A 103 9.69 8.69 6.58
CA LYS A 103 9.22 8.76 5.18
C LYS A 103 7.72 8.47 5.04
N GLY A 104 7.02 8.11 6.12
CA GLY A 104 5.61 7.70 6.07
C GLY A 104 5.41 6.27 6.54
N LEU A 105 4.55 5.51 5.86
CA LEU A 105 4.35 4.10 6.15
C LEU A 105 5.41 3.29 5.42
N GLU A 106 6.19 2.52 6.16
CA GLU A 106 7.26 1.69 5.63
C GLU A 106 6.89 0.22 5.80
N LEU A 107 7.01 -0.55 4.73
CA LEU A 107 6.69 -1.98 4.69
C LEU A 107 7.94 -2.74 4.29
N ASP A 108 8.30 -3.74 5.09
CA ASP A 108 9.32 -4.72 4.74
C ASP A 108 8.68 -5.77 3.83
N LEU A 109 9.21 -5.90 2.62
CA LEU A 109 8.79 -6.90 1.65
C LEU A 109 9.70 -8.14 1.77
N ALA A 110 9.13 -9.33 1.53
CA ALA A 110 9.91 -10.54 1.29
C ALA A 110 10.37 -10.57 -0.15
#